data_AF-F0J304-F1
#
_entry.id   AF-F0J304-F1
#
_cell.length_a   1.000
_cell.length_b   1.000
_cell.length_c   1.000
_cell.angle_alpha   90.00
_cell.angle_beta   90.00
_cell.angle_gamma   90.00
#
_symmetry.space_group_name_H-M   'P 1'
#
loop_
_entity.id
_entity.type
_entity.pdbx_description
1 polymer ?
#
loop_
_entity_poly.entity_id
_entity_poly.type
_entity_poly.pdbx_seq_one_letter_code
_entity_poly.pdbx_strand_id
1 'polypeptide(L)' 'MDLVAAQMPHDPDPLSDIVFIQRTGALFPVYRTFSLLEQLKGRVTVPTILFYPGDLDGAAGLRFMGVLAAEHNYRPKIF' A
#
# COMPACT_ATOMS: atom_id res chain seq x y z
N MET A 1 14.13 -6.75 1.78
CA MET A 1 14.19 -5.55 2.63
C MET A 1 12.86 -5.44 3.34
N ASP A 2 12.84 -5.63 4.66
CA ASP A 2 11.61 -5.74 5.46
C ASP A 2 11.22 -4.39 6.10
N LEU A 3 11.32 -3.31 5.31
CA LEU A 3 11.31 -1.94 5.84
C LEU A 3 10.00 -1.57 6.53
N VAL A 4 8.86 -2.11 6.07
CA VAL A 4 7.56 -1.82 6.67
C VAL A 4 7.29 -2.72 7.87
N ALA A 5 7.52 -4.04 7.76
CA ALA A 5 7.27 -4.95 8.87
C ALA A 5 8.18 -4.66 10.07
N ALA A 6 9.40 -4.18 9.84
CA ALA A 6 10.32 -3.76 10.89
C ALA A 6 9.84 -2.53 11.68
N GLN A 7 8.83 -1.80 11.21
CA GLN A 7 8.24 -0.66 11.93
C GLN A 7 7.01 -1.07 12.75
N MET A 8 6.60 -2.33 12.71
CA MET A 8 5.47 -2.81 13.50
C MET A 8 5.83 -2.85 15.00
N PRO A 9 4.85 -2.66 15.90
CA PRO A 9 5.06 -2.98 17.30
C PRO A 9 5.40 -4.47 17.44
N HIS A 10 6.10 -4.80 18.52
CA HIS A 10 6.55 -6.16 18.80
C HIS A 10 5.39 -7.17 18.94
N ASP A 11 4.24 -6.71 19.45
CA ASP A 11 3.03 -7.51 19.63
C ASP A 11 1.82 -6.71 19.10
N PRO A 12 1.57 -6.76 17.78
CA PRO A 12 0.51 -5.97 17.16
C PRO A 12 -0.87 -6.62 17.36
N ASP A 13 -1.84 -5.86 17.85
CA ASP A 13 -3.22 -6.32 18.10
C ASP A 13 -4.16 -5.89 16.96
N PRO A 14 -4.71 -6.83 16.16
CA PRO A 14 -5.62 -6.50 15.07
C PRO A 14 -6.93 -5.81 15.48
N LEU A 15 -7.30 -5.85 16.77
CA LEU A 15 -8.52 -5.22 17.28
C LEU A 15 -8.32 -3.77 17.73
N SER A 16 -7.08 -3.35 17.96
CA SER A 16 -6.78 -2.01 18.49
C SER A 16 -5.73 -1.23 17.69
N ASP A 17 -4.91 -1.91 16.89
CA ASP A 17 -3.87 -1.30 16.07
C ASP A 17 -4.30 -1.08 14.62
N ILE A 18 -3.80 0.02 14.03
CA ILE A 18 -3.96 0.34 12.61
C ILE A 18 -2.61 0.81 12.06
N VAL A 19 -2.27 0.34 10.86
CA VAL A 19 -1.06 0.77 10.15
C VAL A 19 -1.41 1.78 9.07
N PHE A 20 -0.69 2.91 9.06
CA PHE A 20 -0.74 3.89 7.98
C PHE A 20 0.52 3.84 7.14
N ILE A 21 0.41 3.45 5.87
CA ILE A 21 1.53 3.43 4.94
C ILE A 21 1.46 4.67 4.06
N GLN A 22 2.33 5.63 4.37
CA GLN A 22 2.42 6.92 3.67
C GLN A 22 3.65 6.98 2.77
N ARG A 23 3.67 7.98 1.87
CA ARG A 23 4.82 8.27 0.97
C ARG A 23 5.30 7.06 0.16
N THR A 24 4.40 6.15 -0.22
CA THR A 24 4.71 4.96 -1.04
C THR A 24 5.32 5.30 -2.40
N GLY A 25 5.03 6.50 -2.93
CA GLY A 25 5.66 7.05 -4.13
C GLY A 25 7.18 7.23 -4.01
N ALA A 26 7.74 7.33 -2.79
CA ALA A 26 9.19 7.41 -2.58
C ALA A 26 9.92 6.13 -2.98
N LEU A 27 9.20 5.02 -3.16
CA LEU A 27 9.77 3.75 -3.60
C LEU A 27 9.87 3.64 -5.14
N PHE A 28 9.24 4.55 -5.89
CA PHE A 28 9.32 4.59 -7.34
C PHE A 28 10.71 5.08 -7.82
N PRO A 29 11.26 4.57 -8.95
CA PRO A 29 10.72 3.53 -9.83
C PRO A 29 11.04 2.11 -9.39
N VAL A 30 11.79 1.94 -8.30
CA VAL A 30 12.33 0.65 -7.85
C VAL A 30 11.23 -0.32 -7.44
N TYR A 31 10.20 0.16 -6.75
CA TYR A 31 9.01 -0.61 -6.39
C TYR A 31 7.74 0.09 -6.86
N ARG A 32 6.83 -0.68 -7.47
CA ARG A 32 5.46 -0.25 -7.70
C ARG A 32 4.65 -0.48 -6.41
N THR A 33 3.65 0.37 -6.15
CA THR A 33 2.76 0.23 -4.97
C THR A 33 2.12 -1.16 -4.87
N PHE A 34 1.78 -1.78 -6.00
CA PHE A 34 1.25 -3.14 -6.01
C PHE A 34 2.24 -4.18 -5.48
N SER A 35 3.51 -4.09 -5.88
CA SER A 35 4.55 -5.01 -5.40
C SER A 35 4.78 -4.88 -3.89
N LEU A 36 4.65 -3.67 -3.34
CA LEU A 36 4.67 -3.47 -1.90
C LEU A 36 3.53 -4.22 -1.21
N LEU A 37 2.29 -4.08 -1.71
CA LEU A 37 1.12 -4.76 -1.13
C LEU A 37 1.27 -6.29 -1.11
N GLU A 38 1.77 -6.88 -2.20
CA GLU A 38 2.05 -8.32 -2.26
C GLU A 38 3.11 -8.76 -1.24
N GLN A 39 4.12 -7.92 -0.97
CA GLN A 39 5.15 -8.22 0.03
C GLN A 39 4.65 -8.08 1.48
N LEU A 40 3.66 -7.21 1.72
CA LEU A 40 3.07 -7.02 3.05
C LEU A 40 2.13 -8.15 3.44
N LYS A 41 1.59 -8.86 2.45
CA LYS A 41 0.67 -9.98 2.67
C LYS A 41 1.30 -11.04 3.58
N GLY A 42 0.63 -11.32 4.69
CA GLY A 42 1.09 -12.30 5.69
C GLY A 42 2.22 -11.80 6.60
N ARG A 43 2.67 -10.55 6.46
CA ARG A 43 3.65 -9.90 7.35
C ARG A 43 3.03 -8.84 8.23
N VAL A 44 2.08 -8.09 7.69
CA VAL A 44 1.25 -7.15 8.45
C VAL A 44 -0.07 -7.84 8.73
N THR A 45 -0.36 -8.06 10.01
CA THR A 45 -1.52 -8.82 10.49
C THR A 45 -2.63 -7.93 11.03
N VAL A 46 -2.42 -6.62 11.04
CA VAL A 46 -3.37 -5.62 11.53
C VAL A 46 -3.96 -4.83 10.37
N PRO A 47 -5.17 -4.25 10.53
CA PRO A 47 -5.79 -3.42 9.51
C PRO A 47 -4.84 -2.33 8.99
N THR A 48 -4.72 -2.26 7.66
CA THR A 48 -3.74 -1.38 7.01
C THR A 48 -4.42 -0.39 6.06
N ILE A 49 -4.08 0.89 6.18
CA ILE A 49 -4.48 1.97 5.29
C ILE A 49 -3.26 2.41 4.48
N LEU A 50 -3.29 2.15 3.16
CA LEU A 50 -2.27 2.60 2.23
C LEU A 50 -2.71 3.90 1.55
N PHE A 51 -1.87 4.94 1.65
CA PHE A 51 -2.05 6.17 0.90
C PHE A 51 -1.45 5.98 -0.49
N TYR A 52 -2.33 5.80 -1.48
CA TYR A 52 -1.94 5.59 -2.87
C TYR A 52 -1.30 6.88 -3.42
N PRO A 53 -0.12 6.80 -4.08
CA PRO A 53 0.60 7.98 -4.52
C PRO A 53 0.11 8.36 -5.92
N GLY A 54 -1.11 8.89 -6.00
CA GLY A 54 -1.75 9.18 -7.28
C GLY A 54 -3.17 9.67 -7.13
N ASP A 55 -3.84 9.78 -8.27
CA ASP A 55 -5.16 10.40 -8.36
C ASP A 55 -6.23 9.37 -8.75
N LEU A 56 -7.46 9.65 -8.35
CA LEU A 56 -8.64 8.95 -8.85
C LEU A 56 -8.93 9.38 -10.29
N ASP A 57 -9.26 8.41 -11.13
CA ASP A 57 -9.67 8.57 -12.52
C ASP A 57 -11.09 8.02 -12.67
N GLY A 58 -12.07 8.91 -12.76
CA GLY A 58 -13.48 8.55 -12.75
C GLY A 58 -13.93 7.90 -11.44
N ALA A 59 -14.75 6.86 -11.52
CA ALA A 59 -15.37 6.24 -10.35
C ALA A 59 -14.46 5.26 -9.59
N ALA A 60 -13.48 4.65 -10.26
CA ALA A 60 -12.65 3.60 -9.67
C ALA A 60 -11.25 3.46 -10.29
N GLY A 61 -10.91 4.25 -11.32
CA GLY A 61 -9.58 4.21 -11.91
C GLY A 61 -8.56 4.85 -10.95
N LEU A 62 -7.34 4.32 -10.94
CA LEU A 62 -6.25 4.90 -10.18
C LEU A 62 -5.07 5.20 -11.10
N ARG A 63 -4.62 6.46 -11.10
CA ARG A 63 -3.49 6.94 -11.89
C ARG A 63 -2.26 7.10 -11.01
N PHE A 64 -1.22 6.33 -11.28
CA PHE A 64 -0.02 6.33 -10.46
C PHE A 64 0.90 7.52 -10.77
N MET A 65 1.03 8.46 -9.82
CA MET A 65 1.92 9.64 -9.87
C MET A 65 1.87 10.48 -11.16
N GLY A 66 0.80 10.37 -11.97
CA GLY A 66 0.75 10.95 -13.32
C GLY A 66 1.72 10.35 -14.33
N VAL A 67 2.44 9.28 -13.96
CA VAL A 67 3.46 8.60 -14.81
C VAL A 67 2.85 7.46 -15.60
N LEU A 68 1.87 6.76 -15.03
CA LEU A 68 1.17 5.66 -15.69
C LEU A 68 -0.26 6.06 -16.05
N ALA A 69 -0.79 5.46 -17.12
CA ALA A 69 -2.22 5.54 -17.44
C ALA A 69 -3.06 4.96 -16.29
N ALA A 70 -4.31 5.39 -16.18
CA ALA A 70 -5.19 4.94 -15.12
C ALA A 70 -5.55 3.45 -15.23
N GLU A 71 -5.35 2.72 -14.14
CA GLU A 71 -5.72 1.31 -14.01
C GLU A 71 -7.16 1.23 -13.47
N HIS A 72 -8.10 0.82 -14.31
CA HIS A 72 -9.52 0.70 -13.94
C HIS A 72 -9.86 -0.62 -13.23
N ASN A 73 -8.92 -1.57 -13.25
CA ASN A 73 -9.04 -2.87 -12.57
C ASN A 73 -8.08 -2.96 -11.37
N TYR A 74 -7.83 -1.84 -10.69
CA TYR A 74 -7.00 -1.83 -9.49
C TYR A 74 -7.70 -2.61 -8.37
N ARG A 75 -7.41 -3.92 -8.27
CA ARG A 75 -7.97 -4.86 -7.28
C ARG A 75 -6.92 -5.46 -6.35
N PRO A 76 -6.00 -4.69 -5.73
CA PRO A 76 -5.19 -5.26 -4.68
C PRO A 76 -6.07 -5.60 -3.48
N LYS A 77 -5.94 -6.83 -2.98
CA LYS A 77 -6.56 -7.22 -1.72
C LYS A 77 -5.71 -6.65 -0.60
N ILE A 78 -6.20 -5.59 0.04
CA ILE A 78 -5.67 -5.10 1.30
C ILE A 78 -6.39 -5.91 2.37
N PHE A 79 -5.66 -6.78 3.08
CA PHE A 79 -6.17 -7.60 4.17
C PHE A 79 -5.96 -6.88 5.50
#